data_AF-A0A433CA70-F1
#
_entry.id   AF-A0A433CA70-F1
#
_cell.length_a   1.000
_cell.length_b   1.000
_cell.length_c   1.000
_cell.angle_alpha   90.00
_cell.angle_beta   90.00
_cell.angle_gamma   90.00
#
_symmetry.space_group_name_H-M   'P 1'
#
loop_
_entity.id
_entity.type
_entity.pdbx_description
1 polymer ?
#
loop_
_entity_poly.entity_id
_entity_poly.type
_entity_poly.pdbx_seq_one_letter_code
_entity_poly.pdbx_strand_id
1 'polypeptide(L)'
;MHMNHSAHSPGAPALPEHDLEEVFDEQDTQQLIEALCQLRETKQQALGQLRAEGWRPGAREFEPRDFGIPQIDGLLKPLGVEPFSPQAQTEEH
;
A
#
# COMPACT_ATOMS: atom_id res chain seq x y z
N MET A 1 13.70 -11.33 -52.41
CA MET A 1 13.71 -10.43 -51.24
C MET A 1 12.79 -11.04 -50.18
N HIS A 2 13.33 -11.69 -49.17
CA HIS A 2 12.57 -12.09 -47.97
C HIS A 2 13.43 -11.70 -46.77
N MET A 3 12.93 -10.76 -45.98
CA MET A 3 13.59 -10.24 -44.79
C MET A 3 13.17 -11.06 -43.56
N ASN A 4 14.16 -11.33 -42.71
CA ASN A 4 14.05 -11.90 -41.36
C ASN A 4 13.05 -11.15 -40.48
N HIS A 5 12.34 -11.88 -39.60
CA HIS A 5 12.04 -11.37 -38.26
C HIS A 5 12.20 -12.49 -37.23
N SER A 6 13.39 -12.53 -36.62
CA SER A 6 13.63 -13.18 -35.34
C SER A 6 12.74 -12.54 -34.28
N ALA A 7 11.86 -13.31 -33.66
CA ALA A 7 11.13 -12.89 -32.47
C ALA A 7 12.08 -12.99 -31.25
N HIS A 8 12.94 -12.00 -31.09
CA HIS A 8 13.54 -11.67 -29.80
C HIS A 8 12.77 -10.47 -29.28
N SER A 9 11.88 -10.67 -28.31
CA SER A 9 11.24 -9.56 -27.58
C SER A 9 12.21 -9.07 -26.51
N PRO A 10 12.77 -7.86 -26.62
CA PRO A 10 13.58 -7.26 -25.58
C PRO A 10 12.74 -6.31 -24.73
N GLY A 11 12.97 -6.31 -23.41
CA GLY A 11 12.69 -5.15 -22.57
C GLY A 11 11.27 -5.04 -22.04
N ALA A 12 10.98 -5.78 -20.96
CA ALA A 12 10.32 -5.09 -19.86
C ALA A 12 11.42 -4.20 -19.23
N PRO A 13 11.29 -2.86 -19.21
CA PRO A 13 12.19 -2.05 -18.40
C PRO A 13 11.95 -2.50 -16.96
N ALA A 14 12.99 -3.05 -16.32
CA ALA A 14 13.00 -3.17 -14.87
C ALA A 14 12.70 -1.76 -14.35
N LEU A 15 11.52 -1.59 -13.76
CA LEU A 15 11.17 -0.34 -13.10
C LEU A 15 12.34 -0.05 -12.16
N PRO A 16 12.99 1.12 -12.24
CA PRO A 16 14.04 1.44 -11.31
C PRO A 16 13.45 1.30 -9.92
N GLU A 17 13.99 0.36 -9.16
CA GLU A 17 13.76 0.26 -7.72
C GLU A 17 14.45 1.50 -7.14
N HIS A 18 13.80 2.65 -7.28
CA HIS A 18 14.27 3.88 -6.69
C HIS A 18 14.19 3.67 -5.19
N ASP A 19 15.37 3.48 -4.60
CA ASP A 19 15.54 3.47 -3.17
C ASP A 19 15.02 4.83 -2.67
N LEU A 20 13.90 4.81 -1.96
CA LEU A 20 13.22 6.03 -1.51
C LEU A 20 14.16 6.88 -0.64
N GLU A 21 15.09 6.24 0.06
CA GLU A 21 16.10 6.88 0.90
C GLU A 21 17.15 7.67 0.07
N GLU A 22 17.33 7.37 -1.22
CA GLU A 22 18.27 8.10 -2.09
C GLU A 22 17.65 9.38 -2.68
N VAL A 23 16.31 9.49 -2.64
CA VAL A 23 15.55 10.61 -3.24
C VAL A 23 15.12 11.65 -2.22
N PHE A 24 14.95 11.26 -0.96
CA PHE A 24 14.45 12.15 0.11
C PHE A 24 15.54 12.46 1.14
N ASP A 25 15.56 13.70 1.63
CA ASP A 25 16.34 14.02 2.83
C ASP A 25 15.64 13.46 4.09
N GLU A 26 16.31 13.55 5.25
CA GLU A 26 15.78 13.02 6.51
C GLU A 26 14.45 13.69 6.89
N GLN A 27 14.30 14.98 6.62
CA GLN A 27 13.08 15.73 6.94
C GLN A 27 11.93 15.33 6.03
N ASP A 28 12.18 15.16 4.73
CA ASP A 28 11.20 14.68 3.77
C ASP A 28 10.79 13.23 4.03
N THR A 29 11.74 12.39 4.44
CA THR A 29 11.47 11.00 4.86
C THR A 29 10.55 10.96 6.08
N GLN A 30 10.80 11.81 7.09
CA GLN A 30 9.93 11.91 8.26
C GLN A 30 8.51 12.39 7.89
N GLN A 31 8.41 13.41 7.04
CA GLN A 31 7.10 13.89 6.54
C GLN A 31 6.35 12.81 5.76
N LEU A 32 7.06 12.03 4.94
CA LEU A 32 6.48 10.91 4.20
C LEU A 32 5.96 9.83 5.15
N ILE A 33 6.73 9.46 6.17
CA ILE A 33 6.32 8.50 7.21
C ILE A 33 5.05 8.98 7.91
N GLU A 34 5.01 10.25 8.34
CA GLU A 34 3.86 10.84 9.02
C GLU A 34 2.61 10.80 8.12
N ALA A 35 2.75 11.26 6.87
CA ALA A 35 1.65 11.27 5.91
C ALA A 35 1.12 9.86 5.61
N LEU A 36 2.01 8.87 5.45
CA LEU A 36 1.62 7.47 5.21
C LEU A 36 0.93 6.86 6.45
N CYS A 37 1.41 7.16 7.65
CA CYS A 37 0.77 6.75 8.90
C CYS A 37 -0.65 7.33 9.02
N GLN A 38 -0.81 8.63 8.77
CA GLN A 38 -2.11 9.31 8.84
C GLN A 38 -3.08 8.79 7.78
N LEU A 39 -2.58 8.55 6.55
CA LEU A 39 -3.38 7.97 5.48
C LEU A 39 -3.85 6.55 5.82
N ARG A 40 -2.97 5.74 6.42
CA ARG A 40 -3.30 4.39 6.90
C ARG A 40 -4.40 4.43 7.96
N GLU A 41 -4.27 5.29 8.95
CA GLU A 41 -5.27 5.46 10.02
C GLU A 41 -6.64 5.88 9.46
N THR A 42 -6.67 6.93 8.62
CA THR A 42 -7.91 7.44 8.01
C THR A 42 -8.64 6.35 7.23
N LYS A 43 -7.90 5.54 6.48
CA LYS A 43 -8.45 4.42 5.70
C LYS A 43 -8.97 3.28 6.58
N GLN A 44 -8.32 3.00 7.70
CA GLN A 44 -8.81 2.01 8.67
C GLN A 44 -10.10 2.48 9.34
N GLN A 45 -10.16 3.76 9.72
CA GLN A 45 -11.39 4.34 10.29
C GLN A 45 -12.55 4.27 9.30
N ALA A 46 -12.33 4.61 8.03
CA ALA A 46 -13.35 4.50 6.99
C ALA A 46 -13.82 3.04 6.79
N LEU A 47 -12.88 2.08 6.76
CA LEU A 47 -13.21 0.66 6.69
C LEU A 47 -14.03 0.21 7.92
N GLY A 48 -13.66 0.66 9.11
CA GLY A 48 -14.38 0.37 10.36
C GLY A 48 -15.80 0.90 10.34
N GLN A 49 -16.00 2.15 9.90
CA GLN A 49 -17.32 2.77 9.76
C GLN A 49 -18.22 2.00 8.79
N LEU A 50 -17.71 1.67 7.59
CA LEU A 50 -18.51 0.94 6.59
C LEU A 50 -18.88 -0.46 7.05
N ARG A 51 -17.99 -1.15 7.78
CA ARG A 51 -18.30 -2.45 8.39
C ARG A 51 -19.34 -2.33 9.50
N ALA A 52 -19.22 -1.31 10.36
CA ALA A 52 -20.17 -1.05 11.43
C ALA A 52 -21.57 -0.71 10.89
N GLU A 53 -21.65 0.02 9.79
CA GLU A 53 -22.89 0.33 9.08
C GLU A 53 -23.44 -0.86 8.25
N GLY A 54 -22.70 -1.98 8.19
CA GLY A 54 -23.12 -3.18 7.46
C GLY A 54 -23.06 -3.04 5.94
N TRP A 55 -22.32 -2.06 5.41
CA TRP A 55 -22.15 -1.91 3.96
C TRP A 55 -21.35 -3.07 3.39
N ARG A 56 -21.90 -3.67 2.34
CA ARG A 56 -21.28 -4.79 1.62
C ARG A 56 -21.31 -4.50 0.13
N PRO A 57 -20.16 -4.27 -0.54
CA PRO A 57 -20.12 -4.18 -1.99
C PRO A 57 -20.47 -5.55 -2.57
N GLY A 58 -21.69 -5.70 -3.08
CA GLY A 58 -22.22 -6.97 -3.54
C GLY A 58 -22.48 -7.93 -2.37
N ALA A 59 -21.77 -9.06 -2.34
CA ALA A 59 -22.00 -10.14 -1.37
C ALA A 59 -20.87 -10.30 -0.32
N ARG A 60 -19.83 -9.45 -0.35
CA ARG A 60 -18.71 -9.53 0.60
C ARG A 60 -18.61 -8.26 1.45
N GLU A 61 -17.99 -8.39 2.62
CA GLU A 61 -17.62 -7.25 3.45
C GLU A 61 -16.42 -6.52 2.85
N PHE A 62 -16.30 -5.23 3.14
CA PHE A 62 -15.08 -4.51 2.83
C PHE A 62 -13.89 -5.11 3.59
N GLU A 63 -12.74 -5.17 2.94
CA GLU A 63 -11.48 -5.67 3.48
C GLU A 63 -10.37 -4.61 3.41
N PRO A 64 -9.30 -4.75 4.20
CA PRO A 64 -8.20 -3.79 4.20
C PRO A 64 -7.59 -3.54 2.81
N ARG A 65 -7.60 -4.55 1.94
CA ARG A 65 -7.14 -4.46 0.55
C ARG A 65 -7.99 -3.52 -0.31
N ASP A 66 -9.29 -3.38 -0.02
CA ASP A 66 -10.19 -2.49 -0.76
C ASP A 66 -9.87 -1.01 -0.49
N PHE A 67 -9.19 -0.73 0.62
CA PHE A 67 -8.71 0.59 1.02
C PHE A 67 -7.23 0.81 0.68
N GLY A 68 -6.54 -0.21 0.18
CA GLY A 68 -5.11 -0.14 -0.10
C GLY A 68 -4.22 -0.11 1.14
N ILE A 69 -4.70 -0.61 2.30
CA ILE A 69 -3.93 -0.63 3.55
C ILE A 69 -2.65 -1.47 3.45
N PRO A 70 -2.66 -2.70 2.88
CA PRO A 70 -1.46 -3.50 2.72
C PRO A 70 -0.36 -2.83 1.89
N GLN A 71 -0.74 -2.01 0.90
CA GLN A 71 0.18 -1.25 0.08
C GLN A 71 0.84 -0.14 0.88
N ILE A 72 0.09 0.53 1.76
CA ILE A 72 0.66 1.54 2.65
C ILE A 72 1.62 0.89 3.66
N ASP A 73 1.25 -0.27 4.23
CA ASP A 73 2.16 -1.03 5.09
C ASP A 73 3.44 -1.47 4.34
N GLY A 74 3.32 -1.84 3.06
CA GLY A 74 4.46 -2.15 2.21
C GLY A 74 5.40 -0.97 1.97
N LEU A 75 4.87 0.26 1.91
CA LEU A 75 5.66 1.50 1.79
C LEU A 75 6.29 1.90 3.12
N LEU A 76 5.62 1.64 4.24
CA LEU A 76 6.08 1.96 5.59
C LEU A 76 7.15 0.99 6.11
N LYS A 77 7.11 -0.27 5.67
CA LYS A 77 8.06 -1.32 6.08
C LYS A 77 9.53 -0.98 5.84
N PRO A 78 9.98 -0.54 4.65
CA PRO A 78 11.38 -0.16 4.44
C PRO A 78 11.78 1.06 5.30
N LEU A 79 10.82 1.90 5.69
CA LEU A 79 11.02 3.08 6.53
C LEU A 79 11.03 2.77 8.04
N GLY A 80 11.07 1.48 8.42
CA GLY A 80 11.14 1.04 9.81
C GLY A 80 9.84 1.12 10.60
N VAL A 81 8.69 1.30 9.92
CA VAL A 81 7.38 1.36 10.57
C VAL A 81 6.66 0.02 10.46
N GLU A 82 6.18 -0.47 11.61
CA GLU A 82 5.51 -1.77 11.68
C GLU A 82 4.19 -1.80 10.90
N PRO A 83 3.89 -2.92 10.22
CA PRO A 83 2.65 -3.09 9.47
C PRO A 83 1.46 -3.14 10.41
N PHE A 84 0.31 -2.68 9.93
CA PHE A 84 -0.92 -2.78 10.68
C PHE A 84 -1.34 -4.24 10.88
N SER A 85 -1.50 -4.63 12.15
CA SER A 85 -2.03 -5.94 12.52
C SER A 85 -3.50 -5.82 12.95
N PRO A 86 -4.47 -6.34 12.18
CA PRO A 86 -5.88 -6.25 12.51
C PRO A 86 -6.29 -7.03 13.78
N GLN A 87 -5.37 -7.78 14.40
CA GLN A 87 -5.64 -8.59 15.58
C GLN A 87 -5.76 -7.77 16.87
N ALA A 88 -5.31 -6.51 16.89
CA ALA A 88 -5.29 -5.68 18.11
C ALA A 88 -6.57 -4.85 18.34
N GLN A 89 -7.59 -4.92 17.49
CA GLN A 89 -8.86 -4.18 17.67
C GLN A 89 -10.00 -5.06 18.23
N THR A 90 -9.66 -6.14 18.94
CA THR A 90 -10.63 -7.04 19.59
C THR A 90 -10.39 -7.14 21.11
N GLU A 91 -10.12 -6.02 21.76
CA GLU A 91 -10.14 -5.83 23.22
C GLU A 91 -10.82 -4.46 23.41
N GLU A 92 -11.83 -4.18 24.22
CA GLU A 92 -12.62 -4.89 25.24
C GLU A 92 -13.88 -3.99 25.37
N HIS A 93 -15.08 -4.57 25.50
CA HIS A 93 -16.33 -3.85 25.77
C HIS A 93 -16.99 -4.44 27.00
#